data_AF-A0A9P4XQA0-F1
#
_entry.id   AF-A0A9P4XQA0-F1
#
_cell.length_a   1.000
_cell.length_b   1.000
_cell.length_c   1.000
_cell.angle_alpha   90.00
_cell.angle_beta   90.00
_cell.angle_gamma   90.00
#
_symmetry.space_group_name_H-M   'P 1'
#
loop_
_entity.id
_entity.type
_entity.pdbx_description
1 polymer ?
#
loop_
_entity_poly.entity_id
_entity_poly.type
_entity_poly.pdbx_seq_one_letter_code
_entity_poly.pdbx_strand_id
1 'polypeptide(L)'
;MHSQRDTLMLPKTYPPPYEEHNGTAEDAKDVDSSNDKIFVPPQIMEKIMALKTHKERIRMVEEYMKKKGEIVKAKEKALSCQKRALARTIKSAKNDIKDIKKTYWETVDNILSLVAARKDEARRFHETETRKIEAIYQNAFKRVDEEYNALLDLMLISDKQNARAEV
;
A
#
# COMPACT_ATOMS: atom_id res chain seq x y z
N MET A 1 -35.71 40.34 57.08
CA MET A 1 -34.26 40.06 57.04
C MET A 1 -34.05 38.91 56.06
N HIS A 2 -33.66 39.24 54.83
CA HIS A 2 -33.51 38.32 53.71
C HIS A 2 -32.24 37.47 53.88
N SER A 3 -32.34 36.15 53.71
CA SER A 3 -31.19 35.26 53.60
C SER A 3 -31.37 34.39 52.36
N GLN A 4 -31.01 34.95 51.20
CA GLN A 4 -30.77 34.19 49.99
C GLN A 4 -29.31 33.76 50.00
N ARG A 5 -29.08 32.45 50.07
CA ARG A 5 -27.77 31.84 49.81
C ARG A 5 -27.62 31.72 48.30
N ASP A 6 -27.07 32.75 47.68
CA ASP A 6 -26.64 32.67 46.29
C ASP A 6 -25.39 31.80 46.21
N THR A 7 -25.61 30.59 45.69
CA THR A 7 -24.57 29.64 45.30
C THR A 7 -23.92 30.20 44.05
N LEU A 8 -22.78 30.89 44.20
CA LEU A 8 -21.94 31.33 43.09
C LEU A 8 -21.31 30.09 42.42
N MET A 9 -22.04 29.49 41.48
CA MET A 9 -21.49 28.54 40.52
C MET A 9 -20.61 29.33 39.53
N LEU A 10 -19.30 29.27 39.72
CA LEU A 10 -18.34 29.70 38.71
C LEU A 10 -18.60 28.92 37.41
N PRO A 11 -18.73 29.58 36.25
CA PRO A 11 -18.80 28.87 34.97
C PRO A 11 -17.48 28.10 34.78
N LYS A 12 -17.56 26.79 34.55
CA LYS A 12 -16.44 26.01 34.02
C LYS A 12 -16.18 26.50 32.59
N THR A 13 -15.33 27.50 32.44
CA THR A 13 -14.73 27.88 31.17
C THR A 13 -13.82 26.74 30.74
N TYR A 14 -14.36 25.80 29.98
CA TYR A 14 -13.53 24.93 29.16
C TYR A 14 -12.75 25.83 28.19
N PRO A 15 -11.42 25.69 28.07
CA PRO A 15 -10.71 26.36 27.00
C PRO A 15 -11.30 25.89 25.66
N PRO A 16 -11.46 26.78 24.67
CA PRO A 16 -11.98 26.41 23.36
C PRO A 16 -11.10 25.30 22.75
N PRO A 17 -11.68 24.36 21.99
CA PRO A 17 -10.90 23.32 21.34
C PRO A 17 -9.96 24.02 20.36
N TYR A 18 -8.66 23.79 20.48
CA TYR A 18 -7.70 24.30 19.50
C TYR A 18 -8.14 23.81 18.12
N GLU A 19 -8.36 24.74 17.19
CA GLU A 19 -8.48 24.39 15.78
C GLU A 19 -7.21 23.62 15.41
N GLU A 20 -7.38 22.36 15.02
CA GLU A 20 -6.33 21.61 14.34
C GLU A 20 -6.04 22.35 13.04
N HIS A 21 -5.08 23.27 13.07
CA HIS A 21 -4.53 23.87 11.88
C HIS A 21 -3.86 22.75 11.07
N ASN A 22 -4.64 22.14 10.17
CA ASN A 22 -4.16 21.45 8.99
C ASN A 22 -3.55 22.45 7.98
N GLY A 23 -2.75 23.39 8.51
CA GLY A 23 -1.94 24.30 7.74
C GLY A 23 -0.71 23.54 7.29
N THR A 24 -0.74 23.05 6.06
CA THR A 24 0.49 22.88 5.29
C THR A 24 1.21 24.21 5.41
N ALA A 25 2.35 24.25 6.08
CA ALA A 25 3.10 25.48 6.28
C ALA A 25 3.26 26.13 4.91
N GLU A 26 2.53 27.23 4.68
CA GLU A 26 2.68 28.02 3.48
C GLU A 26 4.16 28.36 3.39
N ASP A 27 4.76 28.05 2.24
CA ASP A 27 6.14 28.40 1.92
C ASP A 27 6.29 29.90 2.21
N ALA A 28 6.86 30.19 3.38
CA ALA A 28 7.24 31.52 3.78
C ALA A 28 8.19 32.00 2.69
N LYS A 29 7.65 32.85 1.81
CA LYS A 29 8.41 33.52 0.76
C LYS A 29 9.73 33.96 1.33
N ASP A 30 10.79 33.62 0.62
CA ASP A 30 12.18 34.03 0.87
C ASP A 30 12.24 35.49 1.33
N VAL A 31 12.13 35.73 2.63
CA VAL A 31 12.55 36.97 3.26
C VAL A 31 13.99 36.72 3.62
N ASP A 32 14.84 37.16 2.72
CA ASP A 32 16.29 37.21 2.75
C ASP A 32 16.80 38.00 3.99
N SER A 33 16.61 37.41 5.17
CA SER A 33 17.10 37.95 6.44
C SER A 33 17.39 36.81 7.42
N SER A 34 18.27 35.89 7.02
CA SER A 34 19.00 35.02 7.97
C SER A 34 20.13 35.78 8.69
N ASN A 35 20.01 37.10 8.83
CA ASN A 35 20.70 37.83 9.88
C ASN A 35 20.01 37.52 11.23
N ASP A 36 19.96 36.24 11.60
CA ASP A 36 20.03 35.84 13.00
C ASP A 36 21.25 36.58 13.53
N LYS A 37 20.99 37.67 14.26
CA LYS A 37 21.98 38.71 14.57
C LYS A 37 23.23 38.03 15.07
N ILE A 38 24.24 37.95 14.20
CA ILE A 38 25.49 37.28 14.50
C ILE A 38 26.04 38.05 15.70
N PHE A 39 25.99 37.42 16.86
CA PHE A 39 26.37 38.07 18.10
C PHE A 39 27.65 37.46 18.63
N VAL A 40 28.49 38.29 19.23
CA VAL A 40 29.68 37.87 19.97
C VAL A 40 29.23 37.41 21.36
N PRO A 41 29.31 36.12 21.70
CA PRO A 41 28.89 35.64 23.02
C PRO A 41 29.66 36.36 24.13
N PRO A 42 29.04 36.58 25.31
CA PRO A 42 29.67 37.31 26.41
C PRO A 42 31.06 36.77 26.80
N GLN A 43 31.24 35.45 26.79
CA GLN A 43 32.50 34.77 27.09
C GLN A 43 33.63 35.10 26.10
N ILE A 44 33.28 35.36 24.84
CA ILE A 44 34.24 35.77 23.80
C ILE A 44 34.47 37.28 23.90
N MET A 45 33.42 38.05 24.17
CA MET A 45 33.52 39.49 24.38
C MET A 45 34.42 39.83 25.55
N GLU A 46 34.34 39.09 26.67
CA GLU A 46 35.23 39.27 27.83
C GLU A 46 36.71 39.11 27.47
N LYS A 47 37.04 38.08 26.67
CA LYS A 47 38.41 37.86 26.15
C LYS A 47 38.87 38.99 25.23
N ILE A 48 37.97 39.50 24.40
CA ILE A 48 38.25 40.65 23.54
C ILE A 48 38.50 41.89 24.40
N MET A 49 37.68 42.14 25.43
CA MET A 49 37.81 43.30 26.31
C MET A 49 39.10 43.30 27.13
N ALA A 50 39.67 42.13 27.42
CA ALA A 50 40.99 41.99 28.04
C ALA A 50 42.17 42.47 27.16
N LEU A 51 41.96 42.71 25.86
CA LEU A 51 43.00 43.23 24.97
C LEU A 51 43.33 44.69 25.29
N LYS A 52 44.61 45.04 25.15
CA LYS A 52 45.16 46.32 25.63
C LYS A 52 44.68 47.51 24.80
N THR A 53 44.54 47.37 23.48
CA THR A 53 44.18 48.49 22.60
C THR A 53 42.77 48.38 22.04
N HIS A 54 42.09 49.52 21.89
CA HIS A 54 40.75 49.57 21.28
C HIS A 54 40.75 49.07 19.84
N LYS A 55 41.81 49.38 19.08
CA LYS A 55 41.99 48.94 17.69
C LYS A 55 42.01 47.42 17.57
N GLU A 56 42.72 46.72 18.46
CA GLU A 56 42.74 45.25 18.48
C GLU A 56 41.37 44.67 18.84
N ARG A 57 40.64 45.30 19.77
CA ARG A 57 39.29 44.87 20.15
C ARG A 57 38.33 44.92 18.98
N ILE A 58 38.30 46.04 18.25
CA ILE A 58 37.48 46.19 17.04
C ILE A 58 37.83 45.11 16.02
N ARG A 59 39.13 44.96 15.71
CA ARG A 59 39.60 43.96 14.74
C ARG A 59 39.15 42.54 15.10
N MET A 60 39.24 42.16 16.38
CA MET A 60 38.84 40.83 16.83
C MET A 60 37.33 40.59 16.77
N VAL A 61 36.52 41.63 17.05
CA VAL A 61 35.07 41.55 16.87
C VAL A 61 34.75 41.33 15.39
N GLU A 62 35.30 42.14 14.49
CA GLU A 62 35.08 42.02 13.05
C GLU A 62 35.47 40.65 12.52
N GLU A 63 36.65 40.14 12.91
CA GLU A 63 37.13 38.83 12.48
C GLU A 63 36.24 37.69 13.00
N TYR A 64 35.80 37.76 14.26
CA TYR A 64 34.89 36.79 14.83
C TYR A 64 33.55 36.78 14.08
N MET A 65 32.98 37.96 13.84
CA MET A 65 31.70 38.12 13.14
C MET A 65 31.78 37.56 11.73
N LYS A 66 32.87 37.85 11.02
CA LYS A 66 33.13 37.32 9.68
C LYS A 66 33.21 35.78 9.70
N LYS A 67 34.07 35.20 10.54
CA LYS A 67 34.24 33.74 10.65
C LYS A 67 32.94 33.04 11.04
N LYS A 68 32.18 33.60 12.01
CA LYS A 68 30.89 33.04 12.42
C LYS A 68 29.87 33.08 11.28
N GLY A 69 29.82 34.18 10.52
CA GLY A 69 28.97 34.29 9.33
C GLY A 69 29.31 33.26 8.25
N GLU A 70 30.60 33.04 7.97
CA GLU A 70 31.04 32.00 7.04
C GLU A 70 30.62 30.59 7.49
N ILE A 71 30.76 30.28 8.79
CA ILE A 71 30.34 29.00 9.36
C ILE A 71 28.82 28.80 9.25
N VAL A 72 28.02 29.83 9.56
CA VAL A 72 26.55 29.75 9.46
C VAL A 72 26.15 29.48 8.00
N LYS A 73 26.68 30.24 7.04
CA LYS A 73 26.42 30.04 5.61
C LYS A 73 26.80 28.64 5.14
N ALA A 74 27.96 28.13 5.59
CA ALA A 74 28.39 26.77 5.25
C ALA A 74 27.43 25.70 5.82
N LYS A 75 26.97 25.87 7.06
CA LYS A 75 26.00 24.98 7.70
C LYS A 75 24.64 25.01 7.00
N GLU A 76 24.13 26.19 6.67
CA GLU A 76 22.87 26.35 5.92
C GLU A 76 22.94 25.67 4.56
N LYS A 77 24.05 25.85 3.83
CA LYS A 77 24.28 25.19 2.54
C LYS A 77 24.32 23.67 2.69
N ALA A 78 25.06 23.15 3.68
CA ALA A 78 25.14 21.72 3.94
C ALA A 78 23.76 21.14 4.30
N LEU A 79 23.00 21.82 5.16
CA LEU A 79 21.65 21.42 5.54
C LEU A 79 20.70 21.42 4.34
N SER A 80 20.76 22.43 3.48
CA SER A 80 19.98 22.51 2.24
C SER A 80 20.31 21.35 1.30
N CYS A 81 21.60 21.02 1.11
CA CYS A 81 22.04 19.86 0.34
C CYS A 81 21.50 18.55 0.94
N GLN A 82 21.57 18.37 2.26
CA GLN A 82 21.08 17.18 2.94
C GLN A 82 19.55 17.03 2.80
N LYS A 83 18.78 18.10 3.00
CA LYS A 83 17.33 18.12 2.80
C LYS A 83 16.96 17.71 1.37
N ARG A 84 17.67 18.25 0.38
CA ARG A 84 17.44 17.93 -1.04
C ARG A 84 17.77 16.47 -1.35
N ALA A 85 18.87 15.93 -0.80
CA ALA A 85 19.23 14.53 -0.96
C ALA A 85 18.15 13.62 -0.36
N LEU A 86 17.73 13.90 0.87
CA LEU A 86 16.66 13.16 1.55
C LEU A 86 15.34 13.19 0.76
N ALA A 87 14.94 14.35 0.24
CA ALA A 87 13.74 14.48 -0.57
C ALA A 87 13.80 13.60 -1.84
N ARG A 88 14.96 13.50 -2.49
CA ARG A 88 15.16 12.61 -3.64
C ARG A 88 15.05 11.14 -3.24
N THR A 89 15.65 10.74 -2.13
CA THR A 89 15.57 9.37 -1.61
C THR A 89 14.12 8.99 -1.28
N ILE A 90 13.38 9.87 -0.60
CA ILE A 90 11.96 9.66 -0.30
C ILE A 90 11.14 9.52 -1.59
N LYS A 91 11.40 10.36 -2.60
CA LYS A 91 10.72 10.29 -3.89
C LYS A 91 11.02 8.96 -4.61
N SER A 92 12.26 8.50 -4.60
CA SER A 92 12.65 7.21 -5.17
C SER A 92 11.92 6.07 -4.48
N ALA A 93 11.96 6.01 -3.14
CA ALA A 93 11.29 4.96 -2.38
C ALA A 93 9.77 4.92 -2.63
N LYS A 94 9.13 6.09 -2.80
CA LYS A 94 7.71 6.17 -3.17
C LYS A 94 7.43 5.56 -4.55
N ASN A 95 8.32 5.78 -5.51
CA ASN A 95 8.20 5.18 -6.84
C ASN A 95 8.41 3.65 -6.76
N ASP A 96 9.43 3.19 -6.03
CA ASP A 96 9.70 1.77 -5.85
C ASP A 96 8.49 1.04 -5.24
N ILE A 97 7.85 1.63 -4.23
CA ILE A 97 6.62 1.09 -3.63
C ILE A 97 5.48 0.99 -4.66
N LYS A 98 5.35 1.98 -5.54
CA LYS A 98 4.32 2.00 -6.59
C LYS A 98 4.57 0.87 -7.58
N ASP A 99 5.83 0.68 -7.99
CA ASP A 99 6.21 -0.36 -8.95
C ASP A 99 6.03 -1.76 -8.34
N ILE A 100 6.44 -1.97 -7.09
CA ILE A 100 6.20 -3.24 -6.36
C ILE A 100 4.71 -3.56 -6.30
N LYS A 101 3.87 -2.58 -5.95
CA LYS A 101 2.40 -2.79 -5.91
C LYS A 101 1.85 -3.17 -7.27
N LYS A 102 2.31 -2.50 -8.33
CA LYS A 102 1.90 -2.82 -9.70
C LYS A 102 2.28 -4.25 -10.07
N THR A 103 3.55 -4.63 -9.88
CA THR A 103 4.03 -5.99 -10.18
C THR A 103 3.32 -7.05 -9.36
N TYR A 104 3.02 -6.78 -8.08
CA TYR A 104 2.24 -7.68 -7.23
C TYR A 104 0.86 -7.96 -7.84
N TRP A 105 0.10 -6.92 -8.18
CA TRP A 105 -1.23 -7.08 -8.74
C TRP A 105 -1.22 -7.75 -10.11
N GLU A 106 -0.28 -7.41 -10.98
CA GLU A 106 -0.10 -8.08 -12.29
C GLU A 106 0.21 -9.57 -12.10
N THR A 107 1.05 -9.92 -11.13
CA THR A 107 1.39 -11.32 -10.84
C THR A 107 0.19 -12.09 -10.31
N VAL A 108 -0.58 -11.51 -9.39
CA VAL A 108 -1.79 -12.12 -8.84
C VAL A 108 -2.82 -12.35 -9.95
N ASP A 109 -3.06 -11.36 -10.80
CA ASP A 109 -4.02 -11.47 -11.91
C ASP A 109 -3.62 -12.55 -12.93
N ASN A 110 -2.33 -12.63 -13.25
CA ASN A 110 -1.78 -13.70 -14.10
C ASN A 110 -1.98 -15.09 -13.49
N ILE A 111 -1.72 -15.25 -12.20
CA ILE A 111 -1.92 -16.54 -11.50
C ILE A 111 -3.41 -16.92 -11.51
N LEU A 112 -4.30 -15.97 -11.20
CA LEU A 112 -5.74 -16.22 -11.21
C LEU A 112 -6.24 -16.63 -12.60
N SER A 113 -5.76 -15.96 -13.65
CA SER A 113 -6.07 -16.28 -15.04
C SER A 113 -5.62 -17.70 -15.42
N LEU A 114 -4.41 -18.10 -15.03
CA LEU A 114 -3.90 -19.45 -15.25
C LEU A 114 -4.70 -20.53 -14.51
N VAL A 115 -5.08 -20.25 -13.26
CA VAL A 115 -5.91 -21.17 -12.46
C VAL A 115 -7.30 -21.33 -13.08
N ALA A 116 -7.91 -20.24 -13.54
CA ALA A 116 -9.20 -20.27 -14.22
C ALA A 116 -9.13 -21.09 -15.52
N ALA A 117 -8.12 -20.86 -16.36
CA ALA A 117 -7.91 -21.61 -17.59
C ALA A 117 -7.75 -23.11 -17.34
N ARG A 118 -6.94 -23.50 -16.33
CA ARG A 118 -6.77 -24.92 -15.94
C ARG A 118 -8.06 -25.53 -15.42
N LYS A 119 -8.86 -24.79 -14.65
CA LYS A 119 -10.16 -25.27 -14.17
C LYS A 119 -11.12 -25.55 -15.33
N ASP A 120 -11.12 -24.71 -16.35
CA ASP A 120 -11.97 -24.89 -17.53
C ASP A 120 -11.48 -26.02 -18.43
N GLU A 121 -10.17 -26.23 -18.53
CA GLU A 121 -9.60 -27.42 -19.18
C GLU A 121 -10.00 -28.70 -18.46
N ALA A 122 -9.83 -28.76 -17.13
CA ALA A 122 -10.23 -29.91 -16.32
C ALA A 122 -11.73 -30.21 -16.45
N ARG A 123 -12.57 -29.17 -16.49
CA ARG A 123 -14.02 -29.31 -16.71
C ARG A 123 -14.34 -29.92 -18.07
N ARG A 124 -13.73 -29.40 -19.14
CA ARG A 124 -13.93 -29.92 -20.51
C ARG A 124 -13.46 -31.36 -20.67
N PHE A 125 -12.35 -31.71 -20.03
CA PHE A 125 -11.86 -33.09 -20.00
C PHE A 125 -12.86 -34.01 -19.29
N HIS A 126 -13.31 -33.63 -18.09
CA HIS A 126 -14.28 -34.40 -17.33
C HIS A 126 -15.60 -34.61 -18.11
N GLU A 127 -16.15 -33.56 -18.73
CA GLU A 127 -17.37 -33.67 -19.54
C GLU A 127 -17.18 -34.63 -20.72
N THR A 128 -16.04 -34.56 -21.40
CA THR A 128 -15.72 -35.45 -22.52
C THR A 128 -15.67 -36.91 -22.07
N GLU A 129 -14.98 -37.21 -20.98
CA GLU A 129 -14.87 -38.57 -20.45
C GLU A 129 -16.22 -39.10 -19.95
N THR A 130 -17.00 -38.27 -19.26
CA THR A 130 -18.36 -38.64 -18.82
C THR A 130 -19.26 -38.98 -20.01
N ARG A 131 -19.23 -38.18 -21.10
CA ARG A 131 -19.99 -38.49 -22.33
C ARG A 131 -19.55 -39.80 -22.98
N LYS A 132 -18.24 -40.10 -23.00
CA LYS A 132 -17.74 -41.39 -23.53
C LYS A 132 -18.27 -42.56 -22.72
N ILE A 133 -18.20 -42.47 -21.39
CA ILE A 133 -18.71 -43.50 -20.49
C ILE A 133 -20.21 -43.69 -20.70
N GLU A 134 -20.98 -42.61 -20.75
CA GLU A 134 -22.42 -42.66 -21.01
C GLU A 134 -22.74 -43.31 -22.36
N ALA A 135 -22.02 -42.97 -23.43
CA ALA A 135 -22.17 -43.60 -24.73
C ALA A 135 -21.88 -45.11 -24.69
N ILE A 136 -20.85 -45.54 -23.96
CA ILE A 136 -20.54 -46.96 -23.75
C ILE A 136 -21.69 -47.66 -23.05
N TYR A 137 -22.21 -47.09 -21.96
CA TYR A 137 -23.35 -47.67 -21.23
C TYR A 137 -24.60 -47.77 -22.10
N GLN A 138 -24.94 -46.71 -22.85
CA GLN A 138 -26.11 -46.70 -23.73
C GLN A 138 -25.98 -47.75 -24.86
N ASN A 139 -24.79 -47.90 -25.43
CA ASN A 139 -24.55 -48.93 -26.45
C ASN A 139 -24.61 -50.35 -25.86
N ALA A 140 -24.05 -50.56 -24.67
CA ALA A 140 -24.14 -51.85 -23.98
C ALA A 140 -25.60 -52.21 -23.66
N PHE A 141 -26.38 -51.23 -23.19
CA PHE A 141 -27.80 -51.40 -22.92
C PHE A 141 -28.58 -51.83 -24.16
N LYS A 142 -28.41 -51.12 -25.29
CA LYS A 142 -29.03 -51.49 -26.57
C LYS A 142 -28.67 -52.90 -27.01
N ARG A 143 -27.40 -53.29 -26.88
CA ARG A 143 -26.95 -54.63 -27.25
C ARG A 143 -27.63 -55.71 -26.40
N VAL A 144 -27.80 -55.48 -25.10
CA VAL A 144 -28.53 -56.40 -24.23
C VAL A 144 -30.00 -56.51 -24.65
N ASP A 145 -30.65 -55.39 -24.96
CA ASP A 145 -32.03 -55.39 -25.47
C ASP A 145 -32.15 -56.17 -26.80
N GLU A 146 -31.21 -55.99 -27.72
CA GLU A 146 -31.14 -56.73 -28.99
C GLU A 146 -30.95 -58.23 -28.77
N GLU A 147 -30.01 -58.62 -27.91
CA GLU A 147 -29.73 -60.02 -27.56
C GLU A 147 -30.96 -60.67 -26.88
N TYR A 148 -31.65 -59.95 -26.00
CA TYR A 148 -32.87 -60.43 -25.35
C TYR A 148 -34.02 -60.61 -26.35
N ASN A 149 -34.25 -59.64 -27.24
CA ASN A 149 -35.30 -59.74 -28.26
C ASN A 149 -35.05 -60.92 -29.23
N ALA A 150 -33.80 -61.12 -29.66
CA ALA A 150 -33.43 -62.26 -30.50
C ALA A 150 -33.69 -63.61 -29.81
N LEU A 151 -33.40 -63.72 -28.51
CA LEU A 151 -33.72 -64.91 -27.73
C LEU A 151 -35.23 -65.14 -27.65
N LEU A 152 -36.01 -64.09 -27.42
CA LEU A 152 -37.48 -64.16 -27.34
C LEU A 152 -38.07 -64.65 -28.68
N ASP A 153 -37.58 -64.12 -29.81
CA ASP A 153 -37.99 -64.54 -31.15
C ASP A 153 -37.66 -66.02 -31.41
N LEU A 154 -36.47 -66.49 -31.01
CA LEU A 154 -36.09 -67.90 -31.13
C LEU A 154 -37.01 -68.82 -30.31
N MET A 155 -37.33 -68.44 -29.08
CA MET A 155 -38.26 -69.21 -28.23
C MET A 155 -39.64 -69.29 -28.85
N LEU A 156 -40.17 -68.17 -29.35
CA LEU A 156 -41.48 -68.13 -30.01
C LEU A 156 -41.53 -68.97 -31.30
N ILE A 157 -40.44 -69.02 -32.06
CA ILE A 157 -40.33 -69.89 -33.24
C ILE A 157 -40.30 -71.36 -32.83
N SER A 158 -39.50 -71.71 -31.82
CA SER A 158 -39.41 -73.07 -31.29
C SER A 158 -40.77 -73.56 -30.79
N ASP A 159 -41.48 -72.76 -30.00
CA ASP A 159 -42.82 -73.12 -29.48
C ASP A 159 -43.82 -73.35 -30.63
N LYS A 160 -43.78 -72.52 -31.68
CA LYS A 160 -44.60 -72.71 -32.89
C LYS A 160 -44.26 -73.98 -33.65
N GLN A 161 -43.00 -74.39 -33.68
CA GLN A 161 -42.57 -75.63 -34.34
C GLN A 161 -42.98 -76.86 -33.53
N ASN A 162 -42.80 -76.82 -32.21
CA ASN A 162 -43.22 -77.87 -31.30
C ASN A 162 -44.75 -78.08 -31.35
N ALA A 163 -45.53 -77.00 -31.31
CA ALA A 163 -46.99 -77.06 -31.43
C ALA A 163 -47.49 -77.60 -32.79
N ARG A 164 -46.66 -77.55 -33.84
CA ARG A 164 -46.97 -78.14 -35.16
C ARG A 164 -46.53 -79.60 -35.29
N ALA A 165 -45.60 -80.06 -34.45
CA ALA A 165 -45.14 -81.44 -34.43
C ALA A 165 -46.01 -82.35 -33.55
N GLU A 166 -46.85 -81.77 -32.67
CA GLU A 166 -47.81 -82.46 -31.80
C GLU A 166 -49.22 -82.62 -32.43
N VAL A 167 -49.41 -82.25 -33.70
CA VAL A 167 -50.65 -82.39 -34.49
C VAL A 167 -50.43 -83.37 -35.64
#